data_AF-A0A146KWS1-F1
#
_entry.id   AF-A0A146KWS1-F1
#
_cell.length_a   1.000
_cell.length_b   1.000
_cell.length_c   1.000
_cell.angle_alpha   90.00
_cell.angle_beta   90.00
_cell.angle_gamma   90.00
#
_symmetry.space_group_name_H-M   'P 1'
#
loop_
_entity.id
_entity.type
_entity.pdbx_description
1 polymer ?
#
loop_
_entity_poly.entity_id
_entity_poly.type
_entity_poly.pdbx_seq_one_letter_code
_entity_poly.pdbx_strand_id
1 'polypeptide(L)'
;MSSSQALVTPRRSNTSVTIINHNSNAAIVAASQRISVFEPYPMRDTIQHFCEKHLDKIKTYMENVSERIPLPAKCTIEENTRAKKMAKLQFGCDGRGEHCLYSRTLFTMRSRNPRVWIHFMFLSLQAKSQSALSSRHPAVTALKYCWDILKCENKPFVTLVTSAFPCARDQEAVVNELRAAGFCDVFEYQRHEPDGRGLWGCFLCNHPERAVGFLHDSQPVIEGQLKEKKGRWRMFRRWRTRYFTLSGARLEYKGT
;
A
#
# COMPACT_ATOMS: atom_id res chain seq x y z
N MET A 1 -68.60 47.81 -35.08
CA MET A 1 -67.28 48.44 -34.86
C MET A 1 -66.72 47.80 -33.60
N SER A 2 -65.96 46.71 -33.74
CA SER A 2 -64.49 46.70 -33.78
C SER A 2 -63.89 46.98 -32.40
N SER A 3 -62.84 46.34 -31.89
CA SER A 3 -62.05 45.15 -32.22
C SER A 3 -60.87 45.18 -31.20
N SER A 4 -60.30 44.00 -30.89
CA SER A 4 -58.87 43.81 -30.57
C SER A 4 -58.34 44.29 -29.21
N GLN A 5 -57.41 43.64 -28.50
CA GLN A 5 -56.56 42.46 -28.73
C GLN A 5 -55.88 42.11 -27.40
N ALA A 6 -55.71 40.82 -27.09
CA ALA A 6 -54.54 40.34 -26.33
C ALA A 6 -54.15 38.97 -26.87
N LEU A 7 -52.89 38.86 -27.32
CA LEU A 7 -52.34 37.71 -28.03
C LEU A 7 -52.00 36.52 -27.11
N VAL A 8 -52.08 35.35 -27.75
CA VAL A 8 -51.87 33.97 -27.31
C VAL A 8 -50.37 33.61 -27.20
N THR A 9 -49.99 32.65 -26.34
CA THR A 9 -49.16 31.46 -26.69
C THR A 9 -48.98 30.50 -25.49
N PRO A 10 -48.70 29.19 -25.73
CA PRO A 10 -49.36 28.09 -25.03
C PRO A 10 -48.45 27.31 -24.06
N ARG A 11 -49.05 26.63 -23.08
CA ARG A 11 -48.37 25.57 -22.31
C ARG A 11 -49.04 24.22 -22.62
N ARG A 12 -48.37 23.40 -23.42
CA ARG A 12 -48.83 22.05 -23.81
C ARG A 12 -48.47 21.03 -22.74
N SER A 13 -49.51 20.31 -22.34
CA SER A 13 -49.64 19.04 -21.63
C SER A 13 -48.57 17.97 -21.94
N ASN A 14 -48.29 17.08 -20.97
CA ASN A 14 -48.63 15.65 -21.10
C ASN A 14 -48.20 14.82 -19.86
N THR A 15 -49.21 14.48 -19.05
CA THR A 15 -49.21 13.30 -18.17
C THR A 15 -49.48 12.06 -19.04
N SER A 16 -48.55 11.10 -19.08
CA SER A 16 -48.78 9.83 -19.78
C SER A 16 -49.28 8.77 -18.79
N VAL A 17 -50.54 8.38 -18.98
CA VAL A 17 -51.26 7.30 -18.31
C VAL A 17 -50.80 5.95 -18.90
N THR A 18 -50.49 4.98 -18.04
CA THR A 18 -50.18 3.61 -18.43
C THR A 18 -51.48 2.86 -18.77
N ILE A 19 -51.67 2.48 -20.03
CA ILE A 19 -52.72 1.52 -20.42
C ILE A 19 -52.03 0.19 -20.73
N ILE A 20 -52.35 -0.82 -19.93
CA ILE A 20 -52.01 -2.22 -20.19
C ILE A 20 -53.10 -2.77 -21.11
N ASN A 21 -52.73 -3.30 -22.28
CA ASN A 21 -53.64 -4.11 -23.08
C ASN A 21 -52.93 -5.41 -23.51
N HIS A 22 -53.53 -6.54 -23.13
CA HIS A 22 -53.19 -7.87 -23.59
C HIS A 22 -53.87 -8.11 -24.94
N ASN A 23 -53.12 -8.32 -26.02
CA ASN A 23 -53.36 -9.49 -26.88
C ASN A 23 -52.22 -9.77 -27.85
N SER A 24 -52.00 -11.08 -28.01
CA SER A 24 -51.20 -11.79 -29.01
C SER A 24 -51.09 -11.13 -30.39
N ASN A 25 -49.85 -11.03 -30.92
CA ASN A 25 -49.57 -11.15 -32.36
C ASN A 25 -48.05 -11.31 -32.61
N ALA A 26 -47.70 -12.30 -33.43
CA ALA A 26 -46.38 -12.85 -33.72
C ALA A 26 -45.39 -11.90 -34.44
N ALA A 27 -45.58 -10.58 -34.35
CA ALA A 27 -44.70 -9.56 -34.92
C ALA A 27 -43.61 -9.08 -33.93
N ILE A 28 -43.68 -9.47 -32.65
CA ILE A 28 -42.74 -9.02 -31.60
C ILE A 28 -41.40 -9.80 -31.62
N VAL A 29 -41.36 -10.99 -32.23
CA VAL A 29 -40.14 -11.81 -32.26
C VAL A 29 -39.10 -11.25 -33.24
N ALA A 30 -39.52 -10.58 -34.32
CA ALA A 30 -38.61 -9.96 -35.28
C ALA A 30 -38.00 -8.63 -34.79
N ALA A 31 -38.60 -7.98 -33.79
CA ALA A 31 -38.10 -6.74 -33.19
C ALA A 31 -37.18 -6.99 -31.97
N SER A 32 -36.94 -8.25 -31.59
CA SER A 32 -36.01 -8.61 -30.49
C SER A 32 -34.55 -8.69 -30.92
N GLN A 33 -34.22 -8.46 -32.19
CA GLN A 33 -32.84 -8.21 -32.61
C GLN A 33 -32.50 -6.72 -32.51
N ARG A 34 -32.64 -6.14 -31.32
CA ARG A 34 -31.78 -5.01 -30.96
C ARG A 34 -30.38 -5.58 -30.78
N ILE A 35 -29.62 -5.56 -31.87
CA ILE A 35 -28.18 -5.63 -31.83
C ILE A 35 -27.74 -4.53 -30.84
N SER A 36 -27.20 -4.98 -29.70
CA SER A 36 -26.52 -4.12 -28.73
C SER A 36 -25.23 -3.62 -29.37
N VAL A 37 -25.31 -2.61 -30.25
CA VAL A 37 -24.15 -1.98 -30.93
C VAL A 37 -23.40 -1.01 -30.01
N PHE A 38 -23.78 -0.88 -28.75
CA PHE A 38 -23.05 -0.08 -27.78
C PHE A 38 -23.00 -0.82 -26.45
N GLU A 39 -22.15 -1.84 -26.40
CA GLU A 39 -21.48 -2.14 -25.14
C GLU A 39 -20.60 -0.92 -24.86
N PRO A 40 -20.90 -0.09 -23.84
CA PRO A 40 -20.04 1.03 -23.54
C PRO A 40 -18.69 0.42 -23.17
N TYR A 41 -17.72 0.59 -24.07
CA TYR A 41 -16.31 0.37 -23.78
C TYR A 41 -16.10 0.86 -22.35
N PRO A 42 -15.65 0.01 -21.40
CA PRO A 42 -15.70 0.35 -19.99
C PRO A 42 -15.02 1.69 -19.82
N MET A 43 -15.83 2.73 -19.57
CA MET A 43 -15.36 4.11 -19.57
C MET A 43 -14.20 4.15 -18.59
N ARG A 44 -12.99 4.46 -19.10
CA ARG A 44 -11.77 4.48 -18.29
C ARG A 44 -12.07 5.30 -17.04
N ASP A 45 -11.89 4.70 -15.87
CA ASP A 45 -12.21 5.41 -14.65
C ASP A 45 -11.21 6.55 -14.42
N THR A 46 -11.62 7.54 -13.62
CA THR A 46 -10.84 8.76 -13.38
C THR A 46 -9.41 8.46 -12.90
N ILE A 47 -9.22 7.37 -12.14
CA ILE A 47 -7.90 6.95 -11.66
C ILE A 47 -7.05 6.46 -12.84
N GLN A 48 -7.60 5.58 -13.69
CA GLN A 48 -6.89 5.09 -14.87
C GLN A 48 -6.50 6.26 -15.78
N HIS A 49 -7.44 7.16 -16.09
CA HIS A 49 -7.16 8.31 -16.96
C HIS A 49 -6.06 9.24 -16.41
N PHE A 50 -6.10 9.54 -15.11
CA PHE A 50 -5.04 10.31 -14.44
C PHE A 50 -3.69 9.59 -14.56
N CYS A 51 -3.65 8.30 -14.23
CA CYS A 51 -2.41 7.53 -14.26
C CYS A 51 -1.84 7.40 -15.67
N GLU A 52 -2.67 7.22 -16.71
CA GLU A 52 -2.20 7.20 -18.11
C GLU A 52 -1.51 8.51 -18.49
N LYS A 53 -2.11 9.65 -18.13
CA LYS A 53 -1.56 10.98 -18.43
C LYS A 53 -0.27 11.28 -17.67
N HIS A 54 -0.09 10.67 -16.50
CA HIS A 54 1.00 10.98 -15.58
C HIS A 54 1.97 9.82 -15.36
N LEU A 55 1.91 8.75 -16.17
CA LEU A 55 2.60 7.49 -15.92
C LEU A 55 4.13 7.67 -15.84
N ASP A 56 4.72 8.40 -16.79
CA ASP A 56 6.16 8.64 -16.81
C ASP A 56 6.62 9.40 -15.57
N LYS A 57 5.84 10.41 -15.14
CA LYS A 57 6.12 11.16 -13.91
C LYS A 57 6.03 10.26 -12.68
N ILE A 58 5.07 9.33 -12.64
CA ILE A 58 4.94 8.35 -11.55
C ILE A 58 6.16 7.43 -11.52
N LYS A 59 6.61 6.91 -12.67
CA LYS A 59 7.79 6.04 -12.79
C LYS A 59 9.05 6.75 -12.31
N THR A 60 9.36 7.93 -12.85
CA THR A 60 10.54 8.71 -12.44
C THR A 60 10.52 9.07 -10.95
N TYR A 61 9.34 9.42 -10.42
CA TYR A 61 9.21 9.68 -8.98
C TYR A 61 9.50 8.43 -8.15
N MET A 62 8.94 7.28 -8.54
CA MET A 62 9.10 6.04 -7.79
C MET A 62 10.50 5.43 -7.90
N GLU A 63 11.22 5.61 -9.00
CA GLU A 63 12.63 5.22 -9.13
C GLU A 63 13.45 5.83 -7.98
N ASN A 64 13.37 7.15 -7.81
CA ASN A 64 14.07 7.88 -6.76
C ASN A 64 13.63 7.51 -5.34
N VAL A 65 12.32 7.32 -5.13
CA VAL A 65 11.78 6.96 -3.81
C VAL A 65 12.17 5.55 -3.41
N SER A 66 12.17 4.60 -4.35
CA SER A 66 12.40 3.19 -4.07
C SER A 66 13.80 2.87 -3.56
N GLU A 67 14.80 3.70 -3.86
CA GLU A 67 16.16 3.55 -3.33
C GLU A 67 16.27 3.96 -1.85
N ARG A 68 15.35 4.78 -1.36
CA ARG A 68 15.40 5.37 0.00
C ARG A 68 14.34 4.83 0.93
N ILE A 69 13.20 4.43 0.37
CA ILE A 69 12.03 4.01 1.13
C ILE A 69 11.62 2.61 0.64
N PRO A 70 11.76 1.57 1.49
CA PRO A 70 11.24 0.24 1.20
C PRO A 70 9.72 0.30 1.08
N LEU A 71 9.15 -0.50 0.19
CA LEU A 71 7.70 -0.61 0.06
C LEU A 71 7.19 -1.81 0.87
N PRO A 72 6.14 -1.65 1.67
CA PRO A 72 5.56 -2.76 2.40
C PRO A 72 4.90 -3.75 1.45
N ALA A 73 5.12 -5.04 1.70
CA ALA A 73 4.44 -6.14 1.00
C ALA A 73 2.95 -6.20 1.38
N LYS A 74 2.61 -5.82 2.61
CA LYS A 74 1.22 -5.76 3.09
C LYS A 74 1.00 -4.52 3.95
N CYS A 75 -0.19 -3.92 3.82
CA CYS A 75 -0.66 -2.83 4.64
C CYS A 75 -2.08 -3.16 5.13
N THR A 76 -2.30 -3.02 6.43
CA THR A 76 -3.61 -3.21 7.07
C THR A 76 -3.85 -2.09 8.05
N ILE A 77 -5.09 -1.64 8.22
CA ILE A 77 -5.42 -0.59 9.18
C ILE A 77 -5.85 -1.23 10.50
N GLU A 78 -5.13 -0.90 11.58
CA GLU A 78 -5.44 -1.32 12.95
C GLU A 78 -5.97 -0.12 13.75
N GLU A 79 -6.89 -0.37 14.67
CA GLU A 79 -7.36 0.62 15.65
C GLU A 79 -6.56 0.49 16.94
N ASN A 80 -6.03 1.60 17.46
CA ASN A 80 -5.31 1.61 18.73
C ASN A 80 -6.28 1.78 19.92
N THR A 81 -5.78 1.50 21.12
CA THR A 81 -6.47 1.68 22.43
C THR A 81 -7.00 3.09 22.71
N ARG A 82 -6.69 4.08 21.86
CA ARG A 82 -7.19 5.48 21.93
C ARG A 82 -8.05 5.87 20.71
N ALA A 83 -8.66 4.91 20.01
CA ALA A 83 -9.46 5.12 18.80
C ALA A 83 -8.72 5.80 17.62
N LYS A 84 -7.38 5.91 17.70
CA LYS A 84 -6.56 6.43 16.60
C LYS A 84 -6.18 5.26 15.68
N LYS A 85 -6.62 5.34 14.43
CA LYS A 85 -6.28 4.37 13.38
C LYS A 85 -4.81 4.53 12.97
N MET A 86 -4.11 3.42 12.80
CA MET A 86 -2.72 3.34 12.38
C MET A 86 -2.56 2.29 11.28
N ALA A 87 -1.57 2.44 10.42
CA ALA A 87 -1.22 1.38 9.47
C ALA A 87 -0.29 0.38 10.15
N LYS A 88 -0.61 -0.91 10.05
CA LYS A 88 0.34 -1.99 10.26
C LYS A 88 0.93 -2.38 8.91
N LEU A 89 2.24 -2.28 8.85
CA LEU A 89 3.03 -2.48 7.64
C LEU A 89 3.87 -3.74 7.82
N GLN A 90 3.93 -4.54 6.76
CA GLN A 90 4.74 -5.76 6.74
C GLN A 90 5.67 -5.72 5.54
N PHE A 91 6.97 -5.87 5.79
CA PHE A 91 8.03 -5.81 4.80
C PHE A 91 8.68 -7.17 4.65
N GLY A 92 8.94 -7.56 3.40
CA GLY A 92 9.67 -8.78 3.06
C GLY A 92 11.10 -8.46 2.66
N CYS A 93 11.95 -9.47 2.63
CA CYS A 93 13.26 -9.39 1.98
C CYS A 93 13.10 -9.74 0.50
N ASP A 94 13.60 -8.87 -0.38
CA ASP A 94 13.56 -9.10 -1.83
C ASP A 94 14.71 -10.02 -2.29
N GLY A 95 15.85 -10.00 -1.59
CA GLY A 95 17.01 -10.84 -1.95
C GLY A 95 16.79 -12.36 -1.81
N ARG A 96 16.00 -12.80 -0.83
CA ARG A 96 15.62 -14.23 -0.58
C ARG A 96 16.77 -15.25 -0.73
N GLY A 97 17.98 -14.91 -0.29
CA GLY A 97 19.12 -15.82 -0.28
C GLY A 97 18.94 -17.01 0.67
N GLU A 98 19.85 -17.98 0.58
CA GLU A 98 19.82 -19.23 1.37
C GLU A 98 19.71 -18.98 2.88
N HIS A 99 20.44 -18.00 3.40
CA HIS A 99 20.45 -17.62 4.81
C HIS A 99 19.59 -16.39 5.13
N CYS A 100 18.55 -16.13 4.33
CA CYS A 100 17.68 -14.98 4.52
C CYS A 100 16.97 -15.00 5.89
N LEU A 101 17.15 -13.93 6.67
CA LEU A 101 16.51 -13.74 7.98
C LEU A 101 14.97 -13.67 7.91
N TYR A 102 14.43 -13.34 6.74
CA TYR A 102 12.99 -13.12 6.49
C TYR A 102 12.47 -14.01 5.36
N SER A 103 13.00 -15.24 5.24
CA SER A 103 12.55 -16.22 4.23
C SER A 103 11.10 -16.69 4.44
N ARG A 104 10.65 -16.78 5.70
CA ARG A 104 9.31 -17.25 6.10
C ARG A 104 8.50 -16.22 6.92
N THR A 105 9.12 -15.12 7.30
CA THR A 105 8.54 -14.09 8.18
C THR A 105 8.61 -12.73 7.50
N LEU A 106 7.86 -11.76 8.01
CA LEU A 106 7.88 -10.38 7.54
C LEU A 106 8.22 -9.45 8.70
N PHE A 107 9.08 -8.47 8.44
CA PHE A 107 9.30 -7.39 9.39
C PHE A 107 8.02 -6.60 9.53
N THR A 108 7.57 -6.37 10.76
CA THR A 108 6.28 -5.72 11.03
C THR A 108 6.47 -4.47 11.87
N MET A 109 5.90 -3.34 11.43
CA MET A 109 5.87 -2.10 12.19
C MET A 109 4.49 -1.44 12.14
N ARG A 110 4.29 -0.44 13.01
CA ARG A 110 3.10 0.43 13.00
C ARG A 110 3.51 1.84 12.59
N SER A 111 2.72 2.45 11.71
CA SER A 111 2.91 3.80 11.23
C SER A 111 1.72 4.70 11.59
N ARG A 112 2.03 5.93 11.98
CA ARG A 112 1.09 7.01 12.21
C ARG A 112 0.83 7.84 10.94
N ASN A 113 1.47 7.49 9.82
CA ASN A 113 1.33 8.14 8.51
C ASN A 113 0.65 7.21 7.47
N PRO A 114 -0.53 6.62 7.76
CA PRO A 114 -1.18 5.64 6.88
C PRO A 114 -1.50 6.22 5.50
N ARG A 115 -1.86 7.50 5.42
CA ARG A 115 -2.14 8.21 4.16
C ARG A 115 -0.94 8.18 3.21
N VAL A 116 0.25 8.49 3.72
CA VAL A 116 1.50 8.56 2.93
C VAL A 116 1.87 7.17 2.41
N TRP A 117 1.77 6.15 3.27
CA TRP A 117 2.04 4.76 2.87
C TRP A 117 1.08 4.23 1.81
N ILE A 118 -0.24 4.47 1.96
CA ILE A 118 -1.22 4.07 0.94
C ILE A 118 -0.91 4.76 -0.39
N HIS A 119 -0.52 6.04 -0.36
CA HIS A 119 -0.15 6.77 -1.58
C HIS A 119 1.11 6.20 -2.23
N PHE A 120 2.18 5.93 -1.47
CA PHE A 120 3.39 5.28 -2.01
C PHE A 120 3.10 3.90 -2.60
N MET A 121 2.30 3.08 -1.93
CA MET A 121 1.92 1.77 -2.44
C MET A 121 1.14 1.90 -3.76
N PHE A 122 0.21 2.85 -3.86
CA PHE A 122 -0.52 3.11 -5.10
C PHE A 122 0.42 3.54 -6.23
N LEU A 123 1.29 4.52 -5.98
CA LEU A 123 2.25 5.01 -6.98
C LEU A 123 3.20 3.90 -7.43
N SER A 124 3.63 3.03 -6.51
CA SER A 124 4.45 1.87 -6.87
C SER A 124 3.71 0.87 -7.75
N LEU A 125 2.44 0.56 -7.45
CA LEU A 125 1.63 -0.33 -8.29
C LEU A 125 1.54 0.19 -9.72
N GLN A 126 1.32 1.50 -9.87
CA GLN A 126 1.27 2.14 -11.19
C GLN A 126 2.64 2.12 -11.89
N ALA A 127 3.72 2.47 -11.19
CA ALA A 127 5.07 2.50 -11.74
C ALA A 127 5.56 1.12 -12.25
N LYS A 128 5.18 0.04 -11.54
CA LYS A 128 5.55 -1.35 -11.88
C LYS A 128 4.68 -1.96 -12.97
N SER A 129 3.55 -1.33 -13.30
CA SER A 129 2.61 -1.87 -14.29
C SER A 129 3.00 -1.44 -15.71
N GLN A 130 2.75 -2.31 -16.68
CA GLN A 130 3.00 -2.01 -18.10
C GLN A 130 2.07 -0.88 -18.59
N SER A 131 0.83 -0.86 -18.12
CA SER A 131 -0.17 0.16 -18.38
C SER A 131 -0.81 0.66 -17.09
N ALA A 132 -1.43 1.84 -17.14
CA ALA A 132 -2.14 2.40 -15.99
C ALA A 132 -3.26 1.46 -15.50
N LEU A 133 -3.29 1.23 -14.19
CA LEU A 133 -4.29 0.41 -13.53
C LEU A 133 -5.53 1.23 -13.19
N SER A 134 -6.70 0.64 -13.38
CA SER A 134 -7.99 1.21 -12.98
C SER A 134 -8.31 0.92 -11.50
N SER A 135 -9.34 1.59 -10.98
CA SER A 135 -9.86 1.37 -9.62
C SER A 135 -10.35 -0.06 -9.38
N ARG A 136 -10.70 -0.79 -10.44
CA ARG A 136 -11.19 -2.18 -10.38
C ARG A 136 -10.07 -3.21 -10.26
N HIS A 137 -8.81 -2.80 -10.48
CA HIS A 137 -7.69 -3.71 -10.34
C HIS A 137 -7.60 -4.20 -8.89
N PRO A 138 -7.43 -5.51 -8.61
CA PRO A 138 -7.50 -6.06 -7.26
C PRO A 138 -6.56 -5.39 -6.26
N ALA A 139 -5.32 -5.10 -6.67
CA ALA A 139 -4.36 -4.40 -5.82
C ALA A 139 -4.76 -2.94 -5.52
N VAL A 140 -5.39 -2.25 -6.47
CA VAL A 140 -5.90 -0.88 -6.27
C VAL A 140 -7.13 -0.91 -5.36
N THR A 141 -8.01 -1.90 -5.53
CA THR A 141 -9.17 -2.13 -4.66
C THR A 141 -8.75 -2.44 -3.22
N ALA A 142 -7.69 -3.22 -3.01
CA ALA A 142 -7.17 -3.50 -1.66
C ALA A 142 -6.67 -2.22 -0.95
N LEU A 143 -5.99 -1.32 -1.67
CA LEU A 143 -5.57 -0.03 -1.14
C LEU A 143 -6.75 0.90 -0.87
N LYS A 144 -7.76 0.90 -1.76
CA LYS A 144 -9.02 1.62 -1.55
C LYS A 144 -9.71 1.14 -0.28
N TYR A 145 -9.76 -0.16 -0.04
CA TYR A 145 -10.33 -0.73 1.19
C TYR A 145 -9.60 -0.24 2.44
N CYS A 146 -8.26 -0.21 2.42
CA CYS A 146 -7.47 0.35 3.52
C CYS A 146 -7.79 1.84 3.76
N TRP A 147 -7.93 2.62 2.68
CA TRP A 147 -8.32 4.02 2.76
C TRP A 147 -9.72 4.21 3.35
N ASP A 148 -10.68 3.39 2.92
CA ASP A 148 -12.07 3.45 3.38
C ASP A 148 -12.20 3.10 4.87
N ILE A 149 -11.37 2.17 5.38
CA ILE A 149 -11.28 1.90 6.82
C ILE A 149 -10.71 3.11 7.56
N LEU A 150 -9.70 3.79 7.01
CA LEU A 150 -9.05 4.93 7.67
C LEU A 150 -10.06 6.05 7.96
N LYS A 151 -11.06 6.26 7.07
CA LYS A 151 -12.04 7.38 7.15
C LYS A 151 -11.37 8.74 7.39
N CYS A 152 -10.15 8.92 6.86
CA CYS A 152 -9.43 10.18 7.01
C CYS A 152 -10.12 11.26 6.17
N GLU A 153 -10.44 12.40 6.79
CA GLU A 153 -10.92 13.61 6.12
C GLU A 153 -12.26 13.50 5.37
N ASN A 154 -12.99 12.37 5.46
CA ASN A 154 -14.19 12.08 4.65
C ASN A 154 -13.98 12.25 3.13
N LYS A 155 -12.73 12.14 2.67
CA LYS A 155 -12.38 12.30 1.25
C LYS A 155 -12.40 10.96 0.53
N PRO A 156 -12.88 10.91 -0.73
CA PRO A 156 -12.86 9.68 -1.50
C PRO A 156 -11.41 9.30 -1.87
N PHE A 157 -11.17 8.00 -2.05
CA PHE A 157 -9.83 7.47 -2.41
C PHE A 157 -9.23 8.14 -3.65
N VAL A 158 -10.06 8.48 -4.64
CA VAL A 158 -9.63 9.19 -5.86
C VAL A 158 -8.88 10.49 -5.52
N THR A 159 -9.33 11.24 -4.51
CA THR A 159 -8.68 12.49 -4.10
C THR A 159 -7.27 12.26 -3.57
N LEU A 160 -6.98 11.12 -2.93
CA LEU A 160 -5.63 10.79 -2.50
C LEU A 160 -4.75 10.51 -3.72
N VAL A 161 -5.18 9.60 -4.59
CA VAL A 161 -4.34 9.07 -5.67
C VAL A 161 -4.14 10.04 -6.84
N THR A 162 -4.99 11.05 -6.95
CA THR A 162 -4.83 12.15 -7.91
C THR A 162 -4.26 13.43 -7.26
N SER A 163 -3.85 13.39 -5.99
CA SER A 163 -3.22 14.53 -5.33
C SER A 163 -1.74 14.64 -5.68
N ALA A 164 -1.09 15.72 -5.22
CA ALA A 164 0.35 15.87 -5.33
C ALA A 164 1.09 14.67 -4.70
N PHE A 165 2.17 14.23 -5.35
CA PHE A 165 2.99 13.14 -4.83
C PHE A 165 3.58 13.51 -3.48
N PRO A 166 3.80 12.52 -2.58
CA PRO A 166 4.37 12.80 -1.25
C PRO A 166 5.66 13.62 -1.33
N CYS A 167 5.70 14.73 -0.59
CA CYS A 167 6.84 15.65 -0.66
C CYS A 167 8.01 15.17 0.22
N ALA A 168 9.13 15.89 0.21
CA ALA A 168 10.33 15.54 1.00
C ALA A 168 10.03 15.39 2.50
N ARG A 169 9.15 16.24 3.05
CA ARG A 169 8.70 16.14 4.45
C ARG A 169 7.92 14.84 4.72
N ASP A 170 7.07 14.43 3.79
CA ASP A 170 6.30 13.19 3.92
C ASP A 170 7.21 11.96 3.83
N GLN A 171 8.21 12.01 2.94
CA GLN A 171 9.27 11.00 2.83
C GLN A 171 10.10 10.90 4.12
N GLU A 172 10.56 12.02 4.66
CA GLU A 172 11.34 12.05 5.90
C GLU A 172 10.54 11.51 7.09
N ALA A 173 9.25 11.84 7.19
CA ALA A 173 8.38 11.34 8.24
C ALA A 173 8.30 9.80 8.26
N VAL A 174 8.16 9.16 7.09
CA VAL A 174 8.10 7.69 7.02
C VAL A 174 9.48 7.05 7.21
N VAL A 175 10.55 7.68 6.74
CA VAL A 175 11.93 7.22 6.99
C VAL A 175 12.27 7.26 8.48
N ASN A 176 11.86 8.31 9.18
CA ASN A 176 12.04 8.41 10.63
C ASN A 176 11.25 7.33 11.39
N GLU A 177 10.04 6.97 10.92
CA GLU A 177 9.31 5.83 11.48
C GLU A 177 10.00 4.49 11.23
N LEU A 178 10.59 4.29 10.04
CA LEU A 178 11.37 3.09 9.72
C LEU A 178 12.60 2.96 10.64
N ARG A 179 13.35 4.05 10.82
CA ARG A 179 14.50 4.11 11.75
C ARG A 179 14.06 3.84 13.19
N ALA A 180 13.00 4.50 13.64
CA ALA A 180 12.48 4.30 15.00
C ALA A 180 11.97 2.87 15.25
N ALA A 181 11.56 2.15 14.21
CA ALA A 181 11.16 0.75 14.27
C ALA A 181 12.35 -0.23 14.19
N GLY A 182 13.56 0.24 13.92
CA GLY A 182 14.74 -0.60 13.71
C GLY A 182 14.76 -1.30 12.34
N PHE A 183 13.97 -0.83 11.37
CA PHE A 183 13.97 -1.43 10.02
C PHE A 183 15.35 -1.31 9.37
N CYS A 184 15.96 -0.13 9.47
CA CYS A 184 17.27 0.18 8.87
C CYS A 184 18.44 -0.55 9.54
N ASP A 185 18.24 -1.15 10.71
CA ASP A 185 19.25 -2.00 11.36
C ASP A 185 19.27 -3.42 10.77
N VAL A 186 18.20 -3.78 10.05
CA VAL A 186 17.95 -5.14 9.56
C VAL A 186 18.01 -5.21 8.04
N PHE A 187 17.53 -4.17 7.36
CA PHE A 187 17.43 -4.11 5.91
C PHE A 187 18.25 -2.95 5.35
N GLU A 188 18.85 -3.20 4.20
CA GLU A 188 19.63 -2.24 3.45
C GLU A 188 19.31 -2.35 1.95
N TYR A 189 19.35 -1.21 1.27
CA TYR A 189 19.19 -1.16 -0.18
C TYR A 189 20.53 -1.44 -0.85
N GLN A 190 20.59 -2.50 -1.66
CA GLN A 190 21.77 -2.82 -2.44
C GLN A 190 21.47 -2.62 -3.93
N ARG A 191 22.30 -1.80 -4.58
CA ARG A 191 22.28 -1.66 -6.04
C ARG A 191 23.09 -2.79 -6.65
N HIS A 192 22.48 -3.55 -7.56
CA HIS A 192 23.19 -4.57 -8.32
C HIS A 192 23.63 -4.00 -9.65
N GLU A 193 24.94 -3.93 -9.87
CA GLU A 193 25.51 -3.71 -11.20
C GLU A 193 25.53 -5.04 -11.99
N PRO A 194 25.32 -5.03 -13.31
CA PRO A 194 25.21 -3.87 -14.23
C PRO A 194 23.78 -3.35 -14.50
N ASP A 195 22.74 -4.05 -14.04
CA ASP A 195 21.33 -3.76 -14.38
C ASP A 195 20.78 -2.44 -13.81
N GLY A 196 21.53 -1.78 -12.92
CA GLY A 196 21.15 -0.51 -12.30
C GLY A 196 19.94 -0.60 -11.36
N ARG A 197 19.34 -1.80 -11.21
CA ARG A 197 18.25 -2.09 -10.28
C ARG A 197 18.83 -2.45 -8.92
N GLY A 198 18.24 -1.90 -7.88
CA GLY A 198 18.53 -2.31 -6.51
C GLY A 198 17.33 -2.94 -5.82
N LEU A 199 17.61 -3.64 -4.74
CA LEU A 199 16.63 -4.39 -3.97
C LEU A 199 16.85 -4.13 -2.48
N TRP A 200 15.77 -4.17 -1.71
CA TRP A 200 15.84 -4.15 -0.26
C TRP A 200 16.06 -5.57 0.26
N GLY A 201 17.25 -5.83 0.76
CA GLY A 201 17.63 -7.11 1.34
C GLY A 201 17.82 -7.00 2.85
N CYS A 202 17.57 -8.09 3.58
CA CYS A 202 18.05 -8.18 4.95
C CYS A 202 19.58 -8.30 4.95
N PHE A 203 20.21 -7.96 6.06
CA PHE A 203 21.67 -7.97 6.24
C PHE A 203 22.38 -9.21 5.66
N LEU A 204 21.90 -10.43 5.94
CA LEU A 204 22.52 -11.67 5.43
C LEU A 204 22.30 -11.93 3.93
N CYS A 205 21.31 -11.31 3.31
CA CYS A 205 21.13 -11.37 1.85
C CYS A 205 22.08 -10.41 1.13
N ASN A 206 22.36 -9.26 1.74
CA ASN A 206 23.31 -8.29 1.19
C ASN A 206 24.77 -8.67 1.50
N HIS A 207 24.99 -9.42 2.58
CA HIS A 207 26.30 -9.89 3.03
C HIS A 207 26.33 -11.41 3.27
N PRO A 208 26.15 -12.24 2.21
CA PRO A 208 26.15 -13.69 2.36
C PRO A 208 27.47 -14.24 2.90
N GLU A 209 28.60 -13.57 2.66
CA GLU A 209 29.91 -13.92 3.21
C GLU A 209 29.95 -13.86 4.74
N ARG A 210 29.17 -12.94 5.33
CA ARG A 210 29.05 -12.83 6.80
C ARG A 210 28.17 -13.92 7.38
N ALA A 211 27.27 -14.51 6.59
CA ALA A 211 26.44 -15.62 7.04
C ALA A 211 27.27 -16.88 7.29
N VAL A 212 28.29 -17.14 6.45
CA VAL A 212 29.13 -18.35 6.54
C VAL A 212 29.91 -18.39 7.85
N GLY A 213 30.61 -17.30 8.20
CA GLY A 213 31.34 -17.21 9.47
C GLY A 213 30.43 -17.15 10.70
N PHE A 214 29.24 -16.56 10.58
CA PHE A 214 28.29 -16.48 11.68
C PHE A 214 27.62 -17.82 11.98
N LEU A 215 27.29 -18.63 10.96
CA LEU A 215 26.52 -19.86 11.13
C LEU A 215 27.39 -21.11 11.32
N HIS A 216 28.62 -21.15 10.80
CA HIS A 216 29.48 -22.33 10.91
C HIS A 216 30.33 -22.37 12.18
N ASP A 217 30.80 -21.24 12.68
CA ASP A 217 31.67 -21.22 13.85
C ASP A 217 30.84 -21.00 15.12
N SER A 218 30.74 -22.04 15.95
CA SER A 218 30.14 -21.96 17.30
C SER A 218 30.96 -21.10 18.28
N GLN A 219 31.93 -20.32 17.77
CA GLN A 219 32.70 -19.37 18.53
C GLN A 219 31.85 -18.12 18.85
N PRO A 220 32.10 -17.49 20.00
CA PRO A 220 31.39 -16.29 20.38
C PRO A 220 31.76 -15.12 19.46
N VAL A 221 30.80 -14.64 18.67
CA VAL A 221 30.97 -13.54 17.73
C VAL A 221 30.88 -12.18 18.43
N ILE A 222 30.01 -12.09 19.43
CA ILE A 222 29.86 -10.89 20.27
C ILE A 222 29.71 -11.32 21.72
N GLU A 223 30.55 -10.77 22.59
CA GLU A 223 30.46 -10.99 24.04
C GLU A 223 30.43 -9.67 24.78
N GLY A 224 29.70 -9.62 25.89
CA GLY A 224 29.69 -8.45 26.73
C GLY A 224 28.64 -8.45 27.83
N GLN A 225 28.76 -7.46 28.71
CA GLN A 225 27.76 -7.25 29.75
C GLN A 225 26.57 -6.45 29.20
N LEU A 226 25.40 -7.08 29.13
CA LEU A 226 24.15 -6.42 28.76
C LEU A 226 23.19 -6.40 29.95
N LYS A 227 22.32 -5.39 29.98
CA LYS A 227 21.23 -5.32 30.96
C LYS A 227 19.98 -5.94 30.38
N GLU A 228 19.52 -7.04 30.96
CA GLU A 228 18.24 -7.65 30.62
C GLU A 228 17.14 -7.07 31.53
N LYS A 229 15.97 -6.74 30.96
CA LYS A 229 14.81 -6.29 31.73
C LYS A 229 13.85 -7.45 31.98
N LYS A 230 13.91 -8.04 33.18
CA LYS A 230 13.11 -9.21 33.54
C LYS A 230 11.98 -8.85 34.52
N GLY A 231 10.80 -9.44 34.30
CA GLY A 231 9.62 -9.27 35.17
C GLY A 231 8.30 -9.31 34.40
N ARG A 232 7.31 -10.02 34.95
CA ARG A 232 5.98 -10.23 34.35
C ARG A 232 5.17 -8.94 34.24
N TRP A 233 5.33 -8.03 35.21
CA TRP A 233 4.59 -6.78 35.31
C TRP A 233 5.49 -5.58 35.01
N ARG A 234 4.99 -4.60 34.23
CA ARG A 234 5.75 -3.41 33.82
C ARG A 234 6.35 -2.63 35.00
N MET A 235 5.61 -2.51 36.11
CA MET A 235 6.01 -1.74 37.30
C MET A 235 7.07 -2.44 38.16
N PHE A 236 7.22 -3.76 38.03
CA PHE A 236 8.18 -4.55 38.83
C PHE A 236 9.36 -5.09 38.01
N ARG A 237 9.50 -4.65 36.76
CA ARG A 237 10.64 -5.04 35.93
C ARG A 237 11.92 -4.39 36.46
N ARG A 238 12.88 -5.22 36.83
CA ARG A 238 14.21 -4.79 37.26
C ARG A 238 15.23 -5.08 36.15
N TRP A 239 16.19 -4.18 35.99
CA TRP A 239 17.35 -4.41 35.14
C TRP A 239 18.32 -5.34 35.87
N ARG A 240 18.78 -6.38 35.19
CA ARG A 240 19.86 -7.25 35.66
C ARG A 240 20.99 -7.22 34.65
N THR A 241 22.18 -6.88 35.09
CA THR A 241 23.38 -7.01 34.26
C THR A 241 23.75 -8.48 34.20
N ARG A 242 23.89 -9.03 32.99
CA ARG A 242 24.38 -10.39 32.74
C ARG A 242 25.41 -10.35 31.63
N TYR A 243 26.33 -11.29 31.66
CA TYR A 243 27.28 -11.47 30.56
C TYR A 243 26.62 -12.33 29.49
N PHE A 244 26.47 -11.77 28.30
CA PHE A 244 25.89 -12.43 27.15
C PHE A 244 26.98 -12.78 26.15
N THR A 245 26.78 -13.92 25.52
CA THR A 245 27.59 -14.42 24.43
C THR A 245 26.64 -14.73 23.28
N LEU A 246 26.89 -14.13 22.12
CA LEU A 246 26.21 -14.44 20.87
C LEU A 246 27.13 -15.32 20.02
N SER A 247 26.76 -16.59 19.85
CA SER A 247 27.46 -17.57 19.01
C SER A 247 26.49 -18.11 17.97
N GLY A 248 26.76 -17.80 16.71
CA GLY A 248 25.79 -17.91 15.62
C GLY A 248 24.39 -17.40 15.97
N ALA A 249 23.36 -18.17 15.65
CA ALA A 249 21.97 -17.77 15.89
C ALA A 249 21.51 -17.88 17.37
N ARG A 250 22.43 -18.10 18.32
CA ARG A 250 22.11 -18.35 19.73
C ARG A 250 22.67 -17.25 20.63
N LEU A 251 21.77 -16.58 21.35
CA LEU A 251 22.13 -15.67 22.42
C LEU A 251 22.07 -16.40 23.75
N GLU A 252 23.23 -16.65 24.35
CA GLU A 252 23.36 -17.29 25.65
C GLU A 252 23.77 -16.27 26.71
N TYR A 253 23.44 -16.53 27.97
CA TYR A 253 23.97 -15.78 29.09
C TYR A 253 24.62 -16.72 30.08
N LYS A 254 25.79 -16.35 30.61
CA LYS A 254 26.42 -17.10 31.70
C LYS A 254 25.65 -16.79 32.98
N GLY A 255 25.04 -17.84 33.56
CA GLY A 255 24.31 -17.75 34.82
C GLY A 255 25.28 -17.68 35.99
N THR A 256 25.16 -16.63 36.82
CA THR A 256 25.38 -16.76 38.26
C THR A 256 24.05 -16.92 38.96
#